data_AF-A0A0B7A2I6-F1
#
_entry.id   AF-A0A0B7A2I6-F1
#
_cell.length_a   1.000
_cell.length_b   1.000
_cell.length_c   1.000
_cell.angle_alpha   90.00
_cell.angle_beta   90.00
_cell.angle_gamma   90.00
#
_symmetry.space_group_name_H-M   'P 1'
#
loop_
_entity.id
_entity.type
_entity.pdbx_description
1 polymer ?
#
loop_
_entity_poly.entity_id
_entity_poly.type
_entity_poly.pdbx_seq_one_letter_code
_entity_poly.pdbx_strand_id
1 'polypeptide(L)' 'MQQRLLTRYIAAFNGEVEDYMNQKVNFVVTKQHWDDNFNQAVSENPHLIFVKPTWITTCHEKNKLIPYQPYIVVP' A
#
# COMPACT_ATOMS: atom_id res chain seq x y z
N MET A 1 -3.51 13.87 8.42
CA MET A 1 -3.12 13.11 9.65
C MET A 1 -2.83 11.64 9.37
N GLN A 2 -3.70 10.93 8.66
CA GLN A 2 -3.54 9.49 8.45
C GLN A 2 -2.29 9.10 7.63
N GLN A 3 -1.95 9.85 6.58
CA GLN A 3 -0.74 9.59 5.79
C GLN A 3 0.53 9.58 6.65
N ARG A 4 0.71 10.59 7.52
CA ARG A 4 1.83 10.66 8.47
C ARG A 4 1.89 9.46 9.42
N LEU A 5 0.74 8.94 9.84
CA LEU A 5 0.67 7.76 10.71
C LEU A 5 1.12 6.49 9.96
N LEU A 6 0.64 6.32 8.72
CA LEU A 6 1.03 5.19 7.88
C LEU A 6 2.53 5.23 7.56
N THR A 7 3.08 6.39 7.18
CA THR A 7 4.53 6.56 6.97
C THR A 7 5.32 6.19 8.22
N ARG A 8 4.86 6.62 9.40
CA ARG A 8 5.52 6.26 10.68
C ARG A 8 5.51 4.75 10.92
N TYR A 9 4.39 4.08 10.67
CA TYR A 9 4.29 2.63 10.85
C TYR A 9 5.15 1.87 9.83
N ILE A 10 5.15 2.28 8.57
CA ILE A 10 5.98 1.67 7.53
C ILE A 10 7.47 1.80 7.91
N ALA A 11 7.92 3.01 8.25
CA ALA A 11 9.30 3.25 8.64
C ALA A 11 9.70 2.50 9.92
N ALA A 12 8.81 2.41 10.92
CA ALA A 12 9.06 1.68 12.17
C ALA A 12 9.28 0.17 11.96
N PHE A 13 8.78 -0.39 10.85
CA PHE A 13 8.99 -1.78 10.46
C PHE A 13 9.95 -1.93 9.27
N ASN A 14 10.85 -0.95 9.09
CA ASN A 14 11.92 -0.97 8.09
C ASN A 14 11.41 -1.05 6.62
N GLY A 15 10.19 -0.56 6.37
CA GLY A 15 9.68 -0.33 5.02
C GLY A 15 10.06 1.06 4.51
N GLU A 16 10.08 1.19 3.19
CA GLU A 16 10.39 2.44 2.49
C GLU A 16 9.11 3.06 1.93
N VAL A 17 9.04 4.39 1.95
CA VAL A 17 7.94 5.15 1.36
C VAL A 17 8.51 5.99 0.23
N GLU A 18 8.05 5.71 -0.99
CA GLU A 18 8.42 6.45 -2.19
C GLU A 18 7.43 7.62 -2.39
N ASP A 19 7.94 8.78 -2.78
CA ASP A 19 7.12 9.97 -3.07
C ASP A 19 6.30 9.82 -4.35
N TYR A 20 6.74 8.94 -5.25
CA TYR A 20 6.13 8.69 -6.55
C TYR A 20 6.02 7.20 -6.82
N MET A 21 4.99 6.82 -7.58
CA MET A 21 4.87 5.46 -8.10
C MET A 21 6.01 5.23 -9.11
N ASN A 22 6.95 4.37 -8.75
CA ASN A 22 8.10 4.02 -9.57
C ASN A 22 8.34 2.50 -9.52
N GLN A 23 9.36 2.02 -10.23
CA GLN A 23 9.66 0.58 -10.33
C GLN A 23 10.09 -0.07 -9.00
N LYS A 24 10.44 0.71 -7.97
CA LYS A 24 10.76 0.19 -6.64
C LYS A 24 9.51 -0.08 -5.81
N VAL A 25 8.38 0.54 -6.17
CA VAL A 25 7.13 0.40 -5.40
C VAL A 25 6.55 -0.99 -5.61
N ASN A 26 6.39 -1.73 -4.51
CA ASN A 26 5.67 -3.01 -4.50
C ASN A 26 4.18 -2.84 -4.17
N PHE A 27 3.86 -1.91 -3.26
CA PHE A 27 2.52 -1.71 -2.73
C PHE A 27 2.08 -0.26 -2.83
N VAL A 28 0.86 -0.05 -3.34
CA VAL A 28 0.18 1.25 -3.32
C VAL A 28 -0.90 1.22 -2.25
N VAL A 29 -0.72 2.02 -1.19
CA VAL A 29 -1.68 2.08 -0.09
C VAL A 29 -2.73 3.15 -0.39
N THR A 30 -3.98 2.74 -0.59
CA THR A 30 -5.06 3.64 -1.03
C THR A 30 -6.41 3.37 -0.36
N LYS A 31 -7.17 4.44 -0.10
CA LYS A 31 -8.59 4.36 0.30
C LYS A 31 -9.55 4.40 -0.87
N GLN A 32 -9.05 4.73 -2.05
CA GLN A 32 -9.88 4.90 -3.23
C GLN A 32 -10.37 3.52 -3.70
N HIS A 33 -11.55 3.51 -4.31
CA HIS A 33 -11.98 2.36 -5.10
C HIS A 33 -11.13 2.27 -6.36
N TRP A 34 -11.16 1.10 -6.99
CA TRP A 34 -10.47 0.92 -8.25
C TRP A 34 -11.01 1.88 -9.32
N ASP A 35 -10.11 2.46 -10.08
CA ASP A 35 -10.40 3.42 -11.14
C ASP A 35 -9.48 3.23 -12.36
N ASP A 36 -9.69 4.05 -13.39
CA ASP A 36 -8.89 3.97 -14.63
C ASP A 36 -7.41 4.35 -14.43
N ASN A 37 -7.09 5.15 -13.40
CA ASN A 37 -5.70 5.45 -13.08
C ASN A 37 -4.97 4.18 -12.59
N PHE A 38 -5.67 3.32 -11.84
CA PHE A 38 -5.09 2.05 -11.38
C PHE A 38 -4.91 1.08 -12.53
N ASN A 39 -5.85 1.04 -13.48
CA ASN A 39 -5.69 0.28 -14.73
C ASN A 39 -4.42 0.70 -15.48
N GLN A 40 -4.21 2.00 -15.65
CA GLN A 40 -3.01 2.52 -16.31
C GLN A 40 -1.73 2.17 -15.54
N ALA A 41 -1.72 2.40 -14.22
CA ALA A 41 -0.58 2.09 -13.36
C ALA A 41 -0.18 0.60 -13.42
N VAL A 42 -1.14 -0.32 -13.39
CA VAL A 42 -0.87 -1.77 -13.54
C VAL A 42 -0.41 -2.11 -14.95
N SER A 43 -0.93 -1.44 -15.98
CA SER A 43 -0.46 -1.63 -17.36
C SER A 43 1.02 -1.24 -17.53
N GLU A 44 1.48 -0.22 -16.81
CA GLU A 44 2.87 0.25 -16.83
C GLU A 44 3.77 -0.58 -15.90
N ASN A 45 3.24 -1.03 -14.76
CA ASN A 45 3.94 -1.87 -13.79
C ASN A 45 3.03 -3.00 -13.26
N PRO A 46 3.03 -4.18 -13.92
CA PRO A 46 2.18 -5.31 -13.57
C PRO A 46 2.45 -5.92 -12.18
N HIS A 47 3.54 -5.55 -11.53
CA HIS A 47 3.91 -6.03 -10.20
C HIS A 47 3.30 -5.19 -9.07
N LEU A 48 2.60 -4.09 -9.39
CA LEU A 48 1.96 -3.25 -8.38
C LEU A 48 0.79 -3.96 -7.70
N ILE A 49 0.77 -3.88 -6.37
CA ILE A 49 -0.33 -4.40 -5.55
C ILE A 49 -1.00 -3.23 -4.82
N PHE A 50 -2.29 -3.03 -5.08
CA PHE A 50 -3.08 -1.98 -4.40
C PHE A 50 -3.71 -2.54 -3.14
N VAL A 51 -3.49 -1.88 -2.00
CA VAL A 51 -3.95 -2.33 -0.68
C VAL A 51 -4.60 -1.21 0.13
N LYS A 52 -5.52 -1.58 1.02
CA LYS A 52 -6.17 -0.66 1.95
C LYS A 52 -5.23 -0.25 3.09
N PRO A 53 -5.31 0.99 3.62
CA PRO A 53 -4.55 1.44 4.78
C PRO A 53 -4.71 0.57 6.03
N THR A 54 -5.84 -0.14 6.13
CA THR A 54 -6.13 -1.06 7.24
C THR A 54 -5.10 -2.18 7.35
N TRP A 55 -4.43 -2.55 6.26
CA TRP A 55 -3.34 -3.53 6.31
C TRP A 55 -2.18 -3.04 7.20
N ILE A 56 -1.71 -1.81 6.96
CA ILE A 56 -0.60 -1.21 7.71
C ILE A 56 -0.97 -1.00 9.18
N THR A 57 -2.20 -0.53 9.45
CA THR A 57 -2.64 -0.37 10.84
C THR A 57 -2.76 -1.71 11.57
N THR A 58 -3.28 -2.76 10.91
CA THR A 58 -3.34 -4.09 11.54
C THR A 58 -1.95 -4.72 11.71
N CYS A 59 -1.00 -4.51 10.79
CA CYS A 59 0.40 -4.91 11.00
C CYS A 59 0.97 -4.28 12.27
N HIS A 60 0.71 -2.98 12.48
CA HIS A 60 1.13 -2.25 13.67
C HIS A 60 0.46 -2.79 14.94
N GLU A 61 -0.87 -2.93 14.94
CA GLU A 61 -1.64 -3.43 16.09
C GLU A 61 -1.23 -4.86 16.51
N LYS A 62 -0.85 -5.69 15.54
CA LYS A 62 -0.42 -7.08 15.79
C LYS A 62 1.09 -7.23 15.97
N ASN A 63 1.85 -6.15 15.82
CA ASN A 63 3.31 -6.12 15.82
C ASN A 63 3.94 -7.22 14.96
N LYS A 64 3.36 -7.48 13.79
CA LYS A 64 3.80 -8.52 12.85
C LYS A 64 3.38 -8.18 11.43
N LEU A 65 4.11 -8.70 10.45
CA LEU A 65 3.68 -8.67 9.05
C LEU A 65 2.51 -9.65 8.87
N ILE A 66 1.31 -9.12 8.62
CA ILE A 66 0.13 -9.94 8.29
C ILE A 66 0.00 -10.08 6.77
N PRO A 67 -0.67 -11.15 6.27
CA PRO A 67 -0.95 -11.30 4.85
C PRO A 67 -1.70 -10.08 4.28
N TYR A 68 -1.25 -9.55 3.15
CA TYR A 68 -1.84 -8.37 2.50
C TYR A 68 -3.11 -8.71 1.71
N GLN A 69 -3.28 -9.98 1.32
CA GLN A 69 -4.33 -10.46 0.42
C GLN A 69 -5.75 -10.05 0.85
N PRO A 70 -6.12 -10.12 2.16
CA PRO A 70 -7.44 -9.67 2.62
C PRO A 70 -7.70 -8.16 2.46
N TYR A 71 -6.65 -7.39 2.19
CA TYR A 71 -6.66 -5.94 2.10
C TYR A 71 -6.48 -5.42 0.67
N ILE A 72 -6.41 -6.32 -0.33
CA ILE A 72 -6.29 -5.94 -1.73
C ILE A 72 -7.49 -5.08 -2.16
N VAL A 73 -7.22 -4.04 -2.93
CA VAL A 73 -8.23 -3.29 -3.68
C VAL A 73 -8.38 -3.96 -5.04
N VAL A 74 -9.58 -4.47 -5.31
CA VAL A 74 -9.91 -5.16 -6.57
C VAL A 74 -10.66 -4.23 -7.53
N PRO A 75 -10.52 -4.43 -8.85
CA PRO A 75 -11.40 -3.84 -9.86
C PRO A 75 -12.89 -4.09 -9.59
#